data_AF-A0A4R2IRZ1-F1
#
_entry.id   AF-A0A4R2IRZ1-F1
#
_cell.length_a   1.000
_cell.length_b   1.000
_cell.length_c   1.000
_cell.angle_alpha   90.00
_cell.angle_beta   90.00
_cell.angle_gamma   90.00
#
_symmetry.space_group_name_H-M   'P 1'
#
loop_
_entity.id
_entity.type
_entity.pdbx_description
1 polymer ?
#
loop_
_entity_poly.entity_id
_entity_poly.type
_entity_poly.pdbx_seq_one_letter_code
_entity_poly.pdbx_strand_id
1 'polypeptide(L)'
;MHSRYDRRIADAAVSGQSVVLRLQVRRFFCDVVGCPVGTFAEQVDGLTAKHARRTLLCRTILEHIGLALAGRAGSRLTAWLGFVASRTAMLTLVHALPDPEVGTVTVLGVDDFALRRGHHYGTLRMPRVQPN
;
A
#
# COMPACT_ATOMS: atom_id res chain seq x y z
N MET A 1 -33.29 -5.36 -7.71
CA MET A 1 -33.21 -6.15 -6.45
C MET A 1 -31.91 -5.78 -5.74
N HIS A 2 -31.95 -5.21 -4.53
CA HIS A 2 -30.76 -4.70 -3.83
C HIS A 2 -30.16 -5.78 -2.92
N SER A 3 -29.11 -6.47 -3.36
CA SER A 3 -28.36 -7.42 -2.54
C SER A 3 -27.38 -6.67 -1.62
N ARG A 4 -27.03 -7.28 -0.47
CA ARG A 4 -26.01 -6.75 0.46
C ARG A 4 -24.82 -7.71 0.51
N TYR A 5 -23.64 -7.16 0.76
CA TYR A 5 -22.39 -7.90 0.86
C TYR A 5 -21.68 -7.55 2.16
N ASP A 6 -21.36 -8.57 2.94
CA ASP A 6 -20.60 -8.41 4.19
C ASP A 6 -19.10 -8.49 3.91
N ARG A 7 -18.39 -7.43 4.28
CA ARG A 7 -16.96 -7.29 4.08
C ARG A 7 -16.26 -7.16 5.42
N ARG A 8 -15.12 -7.86 5.56
CA ARG A 8 -14.19 -7.72 6.67
C ARG A 8 -12.91 -7.08 6.16
N ILE A 9 -12.53 -5.94 6.72
CA ILE A 9 -11.30 -5.24 6.36
C ILE A 9 -10.50 -4.94 7.63
N ALA A 10 -9.18 -5.15 7.58
CA ALA A 10 -8.32 -4.74 8.68
C ALA A 10 -8.15 -3.22 8.71
N ASP A 11 -8.12 -2.65 9.90
CA ASP A 11 -8.01 -1.20 10.12
C ASP A 11 -6.80 -0.84 10.98
N ALA A 12 -6.65 0.43 11.33
CA ALA A 12 -5.69 0.89 12.31
C ALA A 12 -5.85 0.13 13.63
N ALA A 13 -4.72 -0.25 14.22
CA ALA A 13 -4.72 -0.88 15.53
C ALA A 13 -5.20 0.09 16.61
N VAL A 14 -5.93 -0.43 17.59
CA VAL A 14 -6.40 0.34 18.76
C VAL A 14 -5.77 -0.28 19.99
N SER A 15 -5.06 0.53 20.78
CA SER A 15 -4.36 0.07 21.99
C SER A 15 -3.41 -1.10 21.72
N GLY A 16 -2.73 -1.09 20.56
CA GLY A 16 -1.82 -2.16 20.13
C GLY A 16 -2.51 -3.46 19.72
N GLN A 17 -3.85 -3.47 19.58
CA GLN A 17 -4.62 -4.64 19.16
C GLN A 17 -5.11 -4.48 17.71
N SER A 18 -5.08 -5.59 16.97
CA SER A 18 -5.56 -5.60 15.59
C SER A 18 -7.07 -5.39 15.54
N VAL A 19 -7.52 -4.45 14.70
CA VAL A 19 -8.93 -4.16 14.49
C VAL A 19 -9.39 -4.64 13.12
N VAL A 20 -10.60 -5.19 13.07
CA VAL A 20 -11.28 -5.57 11.83
C VAL A 20 -12.65 -4.91 11.80
N LEU A 21 -12.88 -4.06 10.80
CA LEU A 21 -14.19 -3.50 10.53
C LEU A 21 -15.04 -4.52 9.78
N ARG A 22 -16.28 -4.70 10.24
CA ARG A 22 -17.32 -5.47 9.55
C ARG A 22 -18.30 -4.48 8.94
N LEU A 23 -18.34 -4.46 7.61
CA LEU A 23 -19.14 -3.53 6.84
C LEU A 23 -20.17 -4.30 6.03
N GLN A 24 -21.42 -3.86 6.08
CA GLN A 24 -22.44 -4.33 5.16
C GLN A 24 -22.64 -3.28 4.07
N VAL A 25 -22.16 -3.57 2.88
CA VAL A 25 -22.18 -2.64 1.74
C VAL A 25 -23.19 -3.11 0.70
N ARG A 26 -23.70 -2.19 -0.13
CA ARG A 26 -24.58 -2.56 -1.23
C ARG A 26 -23.83 -3.36 -2.29
N ARG A 27 -24.51 -4.36 -2.84
CA ARG A 27 -24.05 -5.12 -4.01
C ARG A 27 -24.90 -4.72 -5.21
N PHE A 28 -24.22 -4.33 -6.26
CA PHE A 28 -24.78 -3.94 -7.55
C PHE A 28 -24.50 -5.01 -8.60
N PHE A 29 -25.38 -5.10 -9.59
CA PHE A 29 -25.29 -5.99 -10.73
C PHE A 29 -25.21 -5.14 -12.00
N CYS A 30 -24.42 -5.56 -12.97
CA CYS A 30 -24.41 -4.97 -14.30
C CYS A 30 -25.42 -5.73 -15.16
N ASP A 31 -26.41 -5.02 -15.69
CA ASP A 31 -27.47 -5.63 -16.51
C ASP A 31 -27.02 -5.86 -17.97
N VAL A 32 -25.80 -5.46 -18.33
CA VAL A 32 -25.24 -5.65 -19.68
C VAL A 32 -24.78 -7.10 -19.87
N VAL A 33 -25.39 -7.79 -20.83
CA VAL A 33 -24.99 -9.14 -21.24
C VAL A 33 -23.54 -9.12 -21.71
N GLY A 34 -22.72 -10.03 -21.15
CA GLY A 34 -21.29 -10.13 -21.47
C GLY A 34 -20.39 -9.15 -20.70
N CYS A 35 -20.91 -8.38 -19.74
CA CYS A 35 -20.07 -7.53 -18.89
C CYS A 35 -19.07 -8.39 -18.07
N PRO A 36 -17.75 -8.17 -18.19
CA PRO A 36 -16.75 -8.97 -17.48
C PRO A 36 -16.74 -8.70 -15.96
N VAL A 37 -17.34 -7.60 -15.50
CA VAL A 37 -17.44 -7.27 -14.08
C VAL A 37 -18.59 -8.04 -13.43
N GLY A 38 -19.77 -8.09 -14.08
CA GLY A 38 -20.98 -8.78 -13.63
C GLY A 38 -21.61 -8.22 -12.34
N THR A 39 -20.84 -8.18 -11.25
CA THR A 39 -21.24 -7.61 -9.96
C THR A 39 -20.14 -6.73 -9.38
N PHE A 40 -20.54 -5.65 -8.70
CA PHE A 40 -19.63 -4.78 -7.97
C PHE A 40 -20.24 -4.40 -6.62
N ALA A 41 -19.39 -4.07 -5.65
CA ALA A 41 -19.81 -3.64 -4.32
C ALA A 41 -19.60 -2.14 -4.16
N GLU A 42 -20.47 -1.49 -3.41
CA GLU A 42 -20.33 -0.10 -2.97
C GLU A 42 -18.95 0.10 -2.32
N GLN A 43 -18.31 1.20 -2.70
CA GLN A 43 -17.04 1.65 -2.13
C GLN A 43 -17.35 2.86 -1.26
N VAL A 44 -17.11 2.73 0.04
CA VAL A 44 -17.19 3.84 0.98
C VAL A 44 -15.92 4.67 0.81
N ASP A 45 -16.08 5.91 0.37
CA ASP A 45 -14.99 6.86 0.18
C ASP A 45 -14.16 7.02 1.45
N GLY A 46 -12.84 7.12 1.30
CA GLY A 46 -11.91 7.21 2.44
C GLY A 46 -11.73 5.92 3.24
N LEU A 47 -12.59 4.91 3.07
CA LEU A 47 -12.56 3.69 3.87
C LEU A 47 -12.19 2.45 3.06
N THR A 48 -12.74 2.31 1.86
CA THR A 48 -12.63 1.07 1.08
C THR A 48 -12.21 1.33 -0.36
N ALA A 49 -11.43 0.41 -0.92
CA ALA A 49 -11.12 0.37 -2.35
C ALA A 49 -11.42 -1.02 -2.93
N LYS A 50 -11.51 -1.15 -4.26
CA LYS A 50 -11.71 -2.43 -4.96
C LYS A 50 -10.64 -3.44 -4.53
N HIS A 51 -11.05 -4.67 -4.18
CA HIS A 51 -10.17 -5.76 -3.72
C HIS A 51 -9.31 -5.48 -2.47
N ALA A 52 -9.39 -4.31 -1.86
CA ALA A 52 -8.60 -3.99 -0.67
C ALA A 52 -8.98 -4.89 0.52
N ARG A 53 -7.99 -5.44 1.22
CA ARG A 53 -8.22 -6.20 2.46
C ARG A 53 -7.99 -5.37 3.72
N ARG A 54 -7.67 -4.09 3.54
CA ARG A 54 -7.34 -3.13 4.58
C ARG A 54 -8.05 -1.80 4.27
N THR A 55 -8.34 -1.02 5.30
CA THR A 55 -8.76 0.38 5.12
C THR A 55 -7.64 1.20 4.48
N LEU A 56 -8.00 2.35 3.91
CA LEU A 56 -7.01 3.29 3.39
C LEU A 56 -6.05 3.77 4.49
N LEU A 57 -6.57 4.10 5.68
CA LEU A 57 -5.75 4.47 6.83
C LEU A 57 -4.72 3.39 7.21
N CYS A 58 -5.17 2.14 7.36
CA CYS A 58 -4.28 1.01 7.66
C CYS A 58 -3.20 0.84 6.58
N ARG A 59 -3.59 0.99 5.31
CA ARG A 59 -2.64 0.95 4.18
C ARG A 59 -1.60 2.06 4.29
N THR A 60 -2.01 3.31 4.48
CA THR A 60 -1.12 4.47 4.58
C THR A 60 -0.13 4.34 5.73
N ILE A 61 -0.56 3.85 6.90
CA ILE A 61 0.33 3.61 8.04
C ILE A 61 1.39 2.56 7.67
N LEU A 62 0.98 1.44 7.07
CA LEU A 62 1.91 0.39 6.66
C LEU A 62 2.86 0.86 5.56
N GLU A 63 2.43 1.73 4.65
CA GLU A 63 3.30 2.35 3.64
C GLU A 63 4.38 3.22 4.28
N HIS A 64 4.02 4.08 5.24
CA HIS A 64 5.00 4.92 5.95
C HIS A 64 6.00 4.08 6.74
N ILE A 65 5.54 3.05 7.47
CA ILE A 65 6.43 2.14 8.20
C ILE A 65 7.31 1.36 7.21
N GLY A 66 6.74 0.94 6.09
CA GLY A 66 7.45 0.21 5.03
C GLY A 66 8.54 1.04 4.41
N LEU A 67 8.26 2.31 4.10
CA LEU A 67 9.22 3.24 3.52
C LEU A 67 10.37 3.52 4.49
N ALA A 68 10.07 3.68 5.79
CA ALA A 68 11.09 3.97 6.80
C ALA A 68 11.96 2.76 7.17
N LEU A 69 11.39 1.56 7.30
CA LEU A 69 12.09 0.40 7.87
C LEU A 69 12.33 -0.76 6.89
N ALA A 70 11.63 -0.77 5.76
CA ALA A 70 11.60 -1.86 4.78
C ALA A 70 11.19 -3.24 5.38
N GLY A 71 10.97 -4.20 4.46
CA GLY A 71 10.60 -5.60 4.70
C GLY A 71 10.50 -6.10 6.15
N ARG A 72 11.59 -6.66 6.70
CA ARG A 72 11.57 -7.41 7.98
C ARG A 72 11.48 -6.49 9.19
N ALA A 73 12.19 -5.37 9.19
CA ALA A 73 12.15 -4.44 10.32
C ALA A 73 10.77 -3.76 10.42
N GLY A 74 10.19 -3.37 9.28
CA GLY A 74 8.81 -2.90 9.20
C GLY A 74 7.83 -3.95 9.71
N SER A 75 7.93 -5.21 9.25
CA SER A 75 7.06 -6.30 9.71
C SER A 75 7.12 -6.49 11.24
N ARG A 76 8.33 -6.47 11.83
CA ARG A 76 8.49 -6.57 13.29
C ARG A 76 7.85 -5.40 14.04
N LEU A 77 8.07 -4.16 13.59
CA LEU A 77 7.45 -2.99 14.21
C LEU A 77 5.92 -3.04 14.10
N THR A 78 5.40 -3.39 12.91
CA THR A 78 3.96 -3.47 12.69
C THR A 78 3.29 -4.50 13.58
N ALA A 79 3.94 -5.65 13.82
CA ALA A 79 3.44 -6.67 14.75
C ALA A 79 3.37 -6.14 16.20
N TRP A 80 4.40 -5.40 16.64
CA TRP A 80 4.41 -4.78 17.97
C TRP A 80 3.31 -3.71 18.13
N LEU A 81 3.01 -2.98 17.05
CA LEU A 81 1.94 -1.97 17.00
C LEU A 81 0.52 -2.56 16.82
N GLY A 82 0.37 -3.88 16.70
CA GLY A 82 -0.94 -4.53 16.53
C GLY A 82 -1.43 -4.65 15.08
N PHE A 83 -0.58 -4.40 14.10
CA PHE A 83 -0.90 -4.58 12.69
C PHE A 83 -0.47 -5.96 12.17
N VAL A 84 -1.18 -6.46 11.16
CA VAL A 84 -0.85 -7.72 10.49
C VAL A 84 -0.25 -7.44 9.11
N ALA A 85 1.09 -7.43 9.03
CA ALA A 85 1.83 -7.29 7.79
C ALA A 85 3.11 -8.14 7.79
N SER A 86 3.26 -8.99 6.77
CA SER A 86 4.48 -9.78 6.56
C SER A 86 5.56 -8.96 5.87
N ARG A 87 6.82 -9.42 5.93
CA ARG A 87 7.92 -8.84 5.14
C ARG A 87 7.53 -8.62 3.68
N THR A 88 6.94 -9.63 3.05
CA THR A 88 6.56 -9.56 1.63
C THR A 88 5.46 -8.52 1.42
N ALA A 89 4.45 -8.47 2.31
CA ALA A 89 3.41 -7.46 2.22
C ALA A 89 3.97 -6.04 2.35
N MET A 90 4.95 -5.82 3.24
CA MET A 90 5.63 -4.52 3.38
C MET A 90 6.37 -4.13 2.10
N LEU A 91 7.14 -5.04 1.51
CA LEU A 91 7.87 -4.77 0.26
C LEU A 91 6.90 -4.52 -0.90
N THR A 92 5.81 -5.27 -1.00
CA THR A 92 4.77 -5.03 -2.01
C THR A 92 4.11 -3.66 -1.84
N LEU A 93 3.88 -3.20 -0.61
CA LEU A 93 3.34 -1.86 -0.36
C LEU A 93 4.31 -0.77 -0.81
N VAL A 94 5.59 -0.89 -0.44
CA VAL A 94 6.63 0.07 -0.83
C VAL A 94 6.81 0.12 -2.34
N HIS A 95 6.89 -1.03 -3.01
CA HIS A 95 7.03 -1.08 -4.48
C HIS A 95 5.79 -0.59 -5.24
N ALA A 96 4.63 -0.52 -4.57
CA ALA A 96 3.40 0.00 -5.17
C ALA A 96 3.22 1.50 -4.93
N LEU A 97 4.12 2.14 -4.18
CA LEU A 97 4.13 3.59 -4.05
C LEU A 97 4.56 4.21 -5.39
N PRO A 98 3.93 5.32 -5.81
CA PRO A 98 4.41 6.04 -6.98
C PRO A 98 5.80 6.60 -6.68
N ASP A 99 6.67 6.58 -7.69
CA ASP A 99 7.90 7.33 -7.63
C ASP A 99 7.59 8.83 -7.49
N PRO A 100 8.40 9.59 -6.75
CA PRO A 100 8.23 11.04 -6.68
C PRO A 100 8.37 11.65 -8.07
N GLU A 101 7.58 12.68 -8.38
CA GLU A 101 7.71 13.41 -9.63
C GLU A 101 9.12 13.99 -9.75
N VAL A 102 9.81 13.65 -10.84
CA VAL A 102 11.13 14.17 -11.14
C VAL A 102 10.96 15.44 -11.99
N GLY A 103 11.14 16.59 -11.36
CA GLY A 103 11.20 17.88 -12.06
C GLY A 103 12.45 18.04 -12.93
N THR A 104 12.67 19.24 -13.48
CA THR A 104 13.88 19.54 -14.26
C THR A 104 15.13 19.36 -13.39
N VAL A 105 16.04 18.49 -13.83
CA VAL A 105 17.26 18.16 -13.10
C VAL A 105 18.40 19.07 -13.56
N THR A 106 18.82 20.00 -12.71
CA THR A 106 19.99 20.87 -13.00
C THR A 106 21.29 20.21 -12.57
N VAL A 107 21.25 19.46 -11.47
CA VAL A 107 22.41 18.74 -10.93
C VAL A 107 22.01 17.29 -10.67
N LEU A 108 22.74 16.36 -11.28
CA LEU A 108 22.57 14.93 -11.05
C LEU A 108 23.72 14.41 -10.19
N GLY A 109 23.41 13.98 -8.97
CA GLY A 109 24.32 13.18 -8.17
C GLY A 109 24.39 11.77 -8.71
N VAL A 110 25.60 11.24 -8.89
CA VAL A 110 25.84 9.86 -9.30
C VAL A 110 26.70 9.21 -8.24
N ASP A 111 26.26 8.06 -7.73
CA ASP A 111 26.99 7.26 -6.76
C ASP A 111 26.94 5.77 -7.15
N ASP A 112 28.00 5.03 -6.90
CA ASP A 112 28.07 3.60 -7.19
C ASP A 112 28.06 2.80 -5.90
N PHE A 113 27.17 1.81 -5.82
CA PHE A 113 27.03 0.95 -4.65
C PHE A 113 27.11 -0.51 -5.04
N ALA A 114 27.55 -1.35 -4.10
CA ALA A 114 27.55 -2.79 -4.27
C ALA A 114 26.39 -3.42 -3.50
N LEU A 115 25.41 -4.00 -4.21
CA LEU A 115 24.35 -4.84 -3.62
C LEU A 115 24.94 -6.05 -2.90
N ARG A 116 25.99 -6.64 -3.50
CA ARG A 116 26.82 -7.68 -2.91
C ARG A 116 28.25 -7.43 -3.33
N ARG A 117 29.13 -7.14 -2.35
CA ARG A 117 30.56 -6.85 -2.59
C ARG A 117 31.17 -7.93 -3.50
N GLY A 118 31.84 -7.50 -4.55
CA GLY A 118 32.51 -8.37 -5.53
C GLY A 118 31.61 -9.06 -6.56
N HIS A 119 30.29 -8.80 -6.57
CA HIS A 119 29.37 -9.48 -7.48
C HIS A 119 28.44 -8.54 -8.25
N HIS A 120 27.69 -7.70 -7.52
CA HIS A 120 26.63 -6.90 -8.12
C HIS A 120 26.79 -5.45 -7.70
N TYR A 121 27.13 -4.62 -8.68
CA TYR A 121 27.19 -3.17 -8.54
C TYR A 121 25.97 -2.53 -9.19
N GLY A 122 25.53 -1.42 -8.63
CA GLY A 122 24.48 -0.58 -9.17
C GLY A 122 24.89 0.88 -9.04
N THR A 123 24.36 1.71 -9.94
CA THR A 123 24.56 3.16 -9.91
C THR A 123 23.29 3.83 -9.43
N LEU A 124 23.40 4.58 -8.35
CA LEU A 124 22.34 5.43 -7.83
C LEU A 124 22.40 6.79 -8.54
N ARG A 125 21.26 7.24 -9.06
CA ARG A 125 21.10 8.55 -9.70
C ARG A 125 20.15 9.39 -8.85
N MET A 126 20.67 10.47 -8.27
CA MET A 126 19.95 11.34 -7.35
C MET A 126 19.79 12.71 -7.99
N PRO A 127 18.67 12.98 -8.66
CA PRO A 127 18.39 14.31 -9.18
C PRO A 127 18.19 15.28 -8.01
N ARG A 128 18.92 16.39 -7.98
CA ARG A 128 18.57 17.52 -7.13
C ARG A 128 17.51 18.34 -7.85
N VAL A 129 16.29 18.32 -7.31
CA VAL A 129 15.20 19.21 -7.72
C VAL A 129 15.39 20.54 -6.99
N GLN A 130 15.41 21.65 -7.74
CA GLN A 130 15.46 22.99 -7.16
C GLN A 130 14.13 23.24 -6.40
N PRO A 131 14.13 23.72 -5.14
CA PRO A 131 12.90 24.26 -4.57
C PRO A 131 12.52 25.52 -5.38
N ASN A 132 11.27 25.59 -5.81
CA ASN A 132 10.69 26.78 -6.45
C ASN A 132 10.58 27.92 -5.44
#